data_AF-A0A537ZK18-F1
#
_entry.id   AF-A0A537ZK18-F1
#
_cell.length_a   1.000
_cell.length_b   1.000
_cell.length_c   1.000
_cell.angle_alpha   90.00
_cell.angle_beta   90.00
_cell.angle_gamma   90.00
#
_symmetry.space_group_name_H-M   'P 1'
#
loop_
_entity.id
_entity.type
_entity.pdbx_description
1 polymer ?
#
loop_
_entity_poly.entity_id
_entity_poly.type
_entity_poly.pdbx_seq_one_letter_code
_entity_poly.pdbx_strand_id
1 'polypeptide(L)'
;MRATLTGLHAERGGGGGEPDLRAIAGDLLEGEVEAPTSDVRWLISEEVDPDEFYAGEIAPNWEGRDELTRADRLDGFIELAQTIEASPGALPREMAAAVRTKVLILAWAFDEVYGYMGRLSGGQPS
;
A
#
# COMPACT_ATOMS: atom_id res chain seq x y z
N MET A 1 -1.38 -0.02 10.26
CA MET A 1 -0.86 0.20 8.88
C MET A 1 -0.68 1.68 8.58
N ARG A 2 -1.75 2.47 8.42
CA ARG A 2 -1.65 3.89 8.06
C ARG A 2 -0.68 4.72 8.93
N ALA A 3 -0.83 4.66 10.26
CA ALA A 3 0.06 5.38 11.18
C ALA A 3 1.53 4.97 11.03
N THR A 4 1.80 3.68 10.79
CA THR A 4 3.15 3.16 10.51
C THR A 4 3.70 3.78 9.22
N LEU A 5 2.96 3.74 8.12
CA LEU A 5 3.39 4.32 6.83
C LEU A 5 3.63 5.83 6.93
N THR A 6 2.74 6.57 7.60
CA THR A 6 2.93 8.00 7.86
C THR A 6 4.20 8.25 8.70
N GLY A 7 4.48 7.42 9.70
CA GLY A 7 5.71 7.50 10.51
C GLY A 7 6.96 7.29 9.65
N LEU A 8 7.00 6.20 8.88
CA LEU A 8 8.10 5.86 7.97
C LEU A 8 8.37 6.96 6.94
N HIS A 9 7.31 7.59 6.44
CA HIS A 9 7.42 8.71 5.52
C HIS A 9 7.96 9.97 6.21
N ALA A 10 7.48 10.29 7.41
CA ALA A 10 7.91 11.44 8.18
C ALA A 10 9.39 11.37 8.57
N GLU A 11 9.87 10.19 8.96
CA GLU A 11 11.29 9.94 9.30
C GLU A 11 12.24 10.25 8.13
N ARG A 12 11.75 10.13 6.89
CA ARG A 12 12.49 10.46 5.67
C ARG A 12 12.40 11.94 5.26
N GLY A 13 11.85 12.80 6.12
CA GLY A 13 11.65 14.22 5.81
C GLY A 13 10.34 14.50 5.08
N GLY A 14 9.32 13.64 5.27
CA GLY A 14 8.00 13.73 4.66
C GLY A 14 7.37 15.11 4.76
N GLY A 15 7.43 15.85 3.65
CA GLY A 15 6.88 17.19 3.51
C GLY A 15 6.94 17.67 2.07
N GLY A 16 5.87 17.43 1.30
CA GLY A 16 5.63 18.05 -0.01
C GLY A 16 6.14 17.30 -1.25
N GLY A 17 6.71 16.10 -1.08
CA GLY A 17 7.14 15.23 -2.18
C GLY A 17 6.36 13.91 -2.21
N GLU A 18 6.38 13.23 -3.35
CA GLU A 18 5.83 11.88 -3.50
C GLU A 18 6.56 10.89 -2.57
N PRO A 19 5.85 10.00 -1.86
CA PRO A 19 6.50 9.03 -0.99
C PRO A 19 7.45 8.08 -1.73
N ASP A 20 8.61 7.79 -1.12
CA ASP A 20 9.50 6.73 -1.59
C ASP A 20 8.91 5.36 -1.22
N LEU A 21 8.10 4.80 -2.13
CA LEU A 21 7.42 3.53 -1.90
C LEU A 21 8.36 2.32 -1.86
N ARG A 22 9.56 2.43 -2.46
CA ARG A 22 10.56 1.37 -2.38
C ARG A 22 11.10 1.29 -0.97
N ALA A 23 11.53 2.43 -0.41
CA ALA A 23 12.04 2.48 0.94
C ALA A 23 10.95 2.10 1.97
N ILE A 24 9.71 2.50 1.75
CA ILE A 24 8.58 2.10 2.61
C ILE A 24 8.32 0.60 2.57
N ALA A 25 8.36 -0.03 1.39
CA ALA A 25 8.24 -1.48 1.27
C ALA A 25 9.41 -2.21 1.96
N GLY A 26 10.63 -1.65 1.84
CA GLY A 26 11.83 -2.06 2.57
C GLY A 26 11.58 -2.14 4.07
N ASP A 27 11.40 -1.01 4.74
CA ASP A 27 11.24 -0.97 6.20
C ASP A 27 10.11 -1.87 6.72
N LEU A 28 9.02 -1.96 5.94
CA LEU A 28 7.86 -2.75 6.31
C LEU A 28 8.15 -4.25 6.32
N LEU A 29 8.98 -4.74 5.40
CA LEU A 29 9.25 -6.17 5.19
C LEU A 29 10.61 -6.62 5.76
N GLU A 30 11.55 -5.70 5.99
CA GLU A 30 12.80 -5.97 6.71
C GLU A 30 12.57 -6.19 8.22
N GLY A 31 11.37 -5.87 8.72
CA GLY A 31 11.00 -6.05 10.12
C GLY A 31 11.60 -5.00 11.05
N GLU A 32 12.08 -3.89 10.50
CA GLU A 32 12.58 -2.74 11.27
C GLU A 32 11.47 -2.06 12.09
N VAL A 33 10.21 -2.25 11.68
CA VAL A 33 9.02 -1.82 12.41
C VAL A 33 8.17 -3.00 12.86
N GLU A 34 7.41 -2.80 13.94
CA GLU A 34 6.40 -3.77 14.36
C GLU A 34 5.40 -4.01 13.22
N ALA A 35 5.27 -5.27 12.80
CA ALA A 35 4.41 -5.67 11.69
C ALA A 35 2.96 -5.17 11.91
N PRO A 36 2.49 -4.20 11.13
CA PRO A 36 1.26 -3.46 11.43
C PRO A 36 -0.02 -4.19 11.02
N THR A 37 0.10 -5.36 10.37
CA THR A 37 -1.00 -6.25 10.00
C THR A 37 -0.54 -7.71 10.09
N SER A 38 -1.48 -8.65 10.14
CA SER A 38 -1.17 -10.09 10.08
C SER A 38 -0.60 -10.52 8.73
N ASP A 39 -0.94 -9.81 7.65
CA ASP A 39 -0.43 -10.10 6.30
C ASP A 39 1.03 -9.67 6.18
N VAL A 40 1.38 -8.48 6.68
CA VAL A 40 2.79 -8.05 6.76
C VAL A 40 3.60 -9.00 7.64
N ARG A 41 3.08 -9.36 8.82
CA ARG A 41 3.75 -10.32 9.70
C ARG A 41 4.02 -11.65 9.01
N TRP A 42 3.06 -12.12 8.21
CA TRP A 42 3.20 -13.35 7.45
C TRP A 42 4.23 -13.20 6.32
N LEU A 43 4.20 -12.11 5.56
CA LEU A 43 5.19 -11.85 4.50
C LEU A 43 6.62 -11.83 5.06
N ILE A 44 6.84 -11.19 6.21
CA ILE A 44 8.12 -11.20 6.91
C ILE A 44 8.52 -12.62 7.31
N SER A 45 7.58 -13.42 7.84
CA SER A 45 7.89 -14.81 8.27
C SER A 45 8.20 -15.76 7.12
N GLU A 46 7.76 -15.43 5.90
CA GLU A 46 8.08 -16.17 4.69
C GLU A 46 9.33 -15.63 3.98
N GLU A 47 10.07 -14.71 4.63
CA GLU A 47 11.32 -14.13 4.11
C GLU A 47 11.15 -13.50 2.71
N VAL A 48 9.99 -12.89 2.46
CA VAL A 48 9.73 -12.19 1.19
C VAL A 48 10.73 -11.04 1.04
N ASP A 49 11.46 -11.05 -0.08
CA ASP A 49 12.42 -10.01 -0.40
C ASP A 49 11.69 -8.67 -0.65
N PRO A 50 12.02 -7.59 0.09
CA PRO A 50 11.33 -6.31 -0.05
C PRO A 50 11.51 -5.66 -1.42
N ASP A 51 12.68 -5.82 -2.05
CA ASP A 51 12.99 -5.27 -3.36
C ASP A 51 12.21 -6.01 -4.46
N GLU A 52 12.12 -7.34 -4.37
CA GLU A 52 11.28 -8.14 -5.27
C GLU A 52 9.80 -7.81 -5.08
N PHE A 53 9.33 -7.65 -3.84
CA PHE A 53 7.97 -7.23 -3.54
C PHE A 53 7.67 -5.85 -4.15
N TYR A 54 8.55 -4.87 -3.97
CA TYR A 54 8.39 -3.55 -4.57
C TYR A 54 8.34 -3.65 -6.10
N ALA A 55 9.30 -4.33 -6.71
CA ALA A 55 9.42 -4.43 -8.16
C ALA A 55 8.24 -5.19 -8.81
N GLY A 56 7.71 -6.21 -8.13
CA GLY A 56 6.61 -7.04 -8.62
C GLY A 56 5.22 -6.49 -8.32
N GLU A 57 5.00 -5.96 -7.11
CA GLU A 57 3.66 -5.62 -6.63
C GLU A 57 3.37 -4.12 -6.58
N ILE A 58 4.39 -3.28 -6.32
CA ILE A 58 4.19 -1.84 -6.10
C ILE A 58 4.53 -1.02 -7.35
N ALA A 59 5.77 -1.10 -7.81
CA ALA A 59 6.28 -0.27 -8.90
C ALA A 59 5.41 -0.33 -10.18
N PRO A 60 4.95 -1.52 -10.63
CA PRO A 60 4.14 -1.61 -11.85
C PRO A 60 2.78 -0.92 -11.74
N ASN A 61 2.32 -0.61 -10.52
CA ASN A 61 1.02 -0.01 -10.24
C ASN A 61 1.11 1.47 -9.84
N TRP A 62 2.33 2.00 -9.74
CA TRP A 62 2.56 3.37 -9.26
C TRP A 62 3.48 4.17 -10.17
N GLU A 63 4.65 3.63 -10.53
CA GLU A 63 5.71 4.36 -11.23
C GLU A 63 5.30 4.70 -12.67
N GLY A 64 5.57 5.95 -13.08
CA GLY A 64 5.30 6.42 -14.45
C GLY A 64 3.82 6.47 -14.83
N ARG A 65 2.91 6.36 -13.86
CA ARG A 65 1.44 6.44 -14.06
C ARG A 65 0.90 7.78 -13.59
N ASP A 66 -0.16 8.24 -14.25
CA ASP A 66 -0.90 9.42 -13.83
C ASP A 66 -1.94 9.11 -12.73
N GLU A 67 -2.56 10.15 -12.17
CA GLU A 67 -3.56 10.05 -11.09
C GLU A 67 -4.72 9.10 -11.49
N LEU A 68 -5.26 9.23 -12.71
CA LEU A 68 -6.39 8.43 -13.17
C LEU A 68 -6.04 6.94 -13.27
N THR A 69 -4.87 6.63 -13.84
CA THR A 69 -4.41 5.24 -13.98
C THR A 69 -4.09 4.62 -12.61
N ARG A 70 -3.53 5.39 -11.68
CA ARG A 70 -3.28 4.94 -10.30
C ARG A 70 -4.60 4.67 -9.57
N ALA A 71 -5.60 5.53 -9.72
CA ALA A 71 -6.92 5.34 -9.13
C ALA A 71 -7.62 4.08 -9.65
N ASP A 72 -7.68 3.89 -10.97
CA ASP A 72 -8.30 2.70 -11.60
C ASP A 72 -7.66 1.39 -11.12
N ARG A 73 -6.32 1.36 -11.01
CA ARG A 73 -5.59 0.21 -10.47
C ARG A 73 -5.92 -0.04 -9.00
N LEU A 74 -5.93 1.01 -8.20
CA LEU A 74 -6.24 0.92 -6.78
C LEU A 74 -7.66 0.39 -6.55
N ASP A 75 -8.65 0.92 -7.28
CA ASP A 75 -10.05 0.46 -7.20
C ASP A 75 -10.16 -1.03 -7.52
N GLY A 76 -9.54 -1.50 -8.61
CA GLY A 76 -9.53 -2.92 -8.95
C GLY A 76 -8.88 -3.81 -7.88
N PHE A 77 -7.83 -3.33 -7.20
CA PHE A 77 -7.23 -4.08 -6.09
C PHE A 77 -8.08 -4.05 -4.82
N ILE A 78 -8.80 -2.97 -4.55
CA ILE A 78 -9.74 -2.89 -3.43
C ILE A 78 -10.88 -3.91 -3.64
N GLU A 79 -11.46 -3.97 -4.84
CA GLU A 79 -12.48 -4.96 -5.18
C GLU A 79 -11.96 -6.41 -5.03
N LEU A 80 -10.73 -6.66 -5.47
CA LEU A 80 -10.09 -7.96 -5.30
C LEU A 80 -9.88 -8.29 -3.81
N ALA A 81 -9.38 -7.35 -3.01
CA ALA A 81 -9.18 -7.54 -1.57
C ALA A 81 -10.50 -7.88 -0.85
N GLN A 82 -11.58 -7.18 -1.18
CA GLN A 82 -12.93 -7.46 -0.66
C GLN A 82 -13.42 -8.85 -1.07
N THR A 83 -13.14 -9.28 -2.30
CA THR A 83 -13.47 -10.63 -2.77
C THR A 83 -12.74 -11.71 -1.96
N ILE A 84 -11.44 -11.51 -1.68
CA ILE A 84 -10.64 -12.44 -0.87
C ILE A 84 -11.16 -12.49 0.58
N GLU A 85 -11.58 -11.35 1.14
CA GLU A 85 -12.21 -11.29 2.47
C GLU A 85 -13.55 -12.03 2.53
N ALA A 86 -14.40 -11.85 1.51
CA ALA A 86 -15.69 -12.52 1.42
C ALA A 86 -15.56 -14.04 1.19
N SER A 87 -14.47 -14.49 0.58
CA SER A 87 -14.19 -15.91 0.28
C SER A 87 -12.81 -16.34 0.76
N PRO A 88 -12.62 -16.58 2.07
CA PRO A 88 -11.35 -17.07 2.62
C PRO A 88 -10.92 -18.38 1.94
N GLY A 89 -9.69 -18.43 1.43
CA GLY A 89 -9.13 -19.59 0.72
C GLY A 89 -9.39 -19.63 -0.79
N ALA A 90 -10.06 -18.62 -1.36
CA ALA A 90 -10.23 -18.50 -2.80
C ALA A 90 -8.89 -18.33 -3.56
N LEU A 91 -7.89 -17.75 -2.90
CA LEU A 91 -6.53 -17.58 -3.41
C LEU A 91 -5.50 -18.23 -2.46
N PRO A 92 -4.31 -18.62 -2.97
CA PRO A 92 -3.16 -18.94 -2.13
C PRO A 92 -2.87 -17.83 -1.12
N ARG A 93 -2.42 -18.22 0.09
CA ARG A 93 -2.15 -17.28 1.19
C ARG A 93 -1.19 -16.16 0.80
N GLU A 94 -0.16 -16.52 0.05
CA GLU A 94 0.85 -15.60 -0.50
C GLU A 94 0.22 -14.47 -1.30
N MET A 95 -0.55 -14.83 -2.33
CA MET A 95 -1.21 -13.85 -3.19
C MET A 95 -2.22 -13.00 -2.42
N ALA A 96 -2.94 -13.58 -1.46
CA ALA A 96 -3.85 -12.82 -0.61
C ALA A 96 -3.14 -11.79 0.27
N ALA A 97 -2.03 -12.18 0.90
CA ALA A 97 -1.23 -11.29 1.74
C ALA A 97 -0.56 -10.17 0.93
N ALA A 98 -0.02 -10.50 -0.26
CA ALA A 98 0.55 -9.53 -1.17
C ALA A 98 -0.48 -8.49 -1.64
N VAL A 99 -1.66 -8.95 -2.09
CA VAL A 99 -2.74 -8.06 -2.55
C VAL A 99 -3.23 -7.12 -1.44
N ARG A 100 -3.48 -7.64 -0.25
CA ARG A 100 -3.96 -6.79 0.87
C ARG A 100 -2.90 -5.79 1.32
N THR A 101 -1.63 -6.20 1.35
CA THR A 101 -0.53 -5.32 1.73
C THR A 101 -0.32 -4.21 0.70
N LYS A 102 -0.31 -4.53 -0.60
CA LYS A 102 -0.14 -3.50 -1.64
C LYS A 102 -1.31 -2.52 -1.70
N VAL A 103 -2.55 -2.97 -1.48
CA VAL A 103 -3.71 -2.07 -1.40
C VAL A 103 -3.50 -1.02 -0.32
N LEU A 104 -3.03 -1.42 0.85
CA LEU A 104 -2.82 -0.49 1.96
C LEU A 104 -1.69 0.51 1.67
N ILE A 105 -0.60 0.06 1.05
CA ILE A 105 0.52 0.93 0.65
C ILE A 105 0.06 1.93 -0.42
N LEU A 106 -0.56 1.45 -1.49
CA LEU A 106 -1.00 2.27 -2.62
C LEU A 106 -2.12 3.24 -2.24
N ALA A 107 -3.09 2.81 -1.42
CA ALA A 107 -4.15 3.69 -0.93
C ALA A 107 -3.61 4.83 -0.06
N TRP A 108 -2.65 4.51 0.82
CA TRP A 108 -1.98 5.53 1.61
C TRP A 108 -1.18 6.48 0.74
N ALA A 109 -0.35 5.97 -0.18
CA ALA A 109 0.44 6.78 -1.09
C ALA A 109 -0.42 7.71 -1.95
N PHE A 110 -1.53 7.18 -2.48
CA PHE A 110 -2.49 7.96 -3.27
C PHE A 110 -3.06 9.12 -2.46
N ASP A 111 -3.39 8.88 -1.19
CA ASP A 111 -3.91 9.92 -0.30
C ASP A 111 -2.85 10.98 0.05
N GLU A 112 -1.60 10.58 0.29
CA GLU A 112 -0.50 11.54 0.54
C GLU A 112 -0.21 12.43 -0.67
N VAL A 113 -0.29 11.89 -1.89
CA VAL A 113 0.01 12.66 -3.11
C VAL A 113 -1.17 13.52 -3.57
N TYR A 114 -2.39 13.00 -3.52
CA TYR A 114 -3.56 13.65 -4.15
C TYR A 114 -4.61 14.15 -3.15
N GLY A 115 -4.41 13.91 -1.86
CA GLY A 115 -5.32 14.36 -0.79
C GLY A 115 -6.73 13.78 -0.90
N TYR A 116 -6.86 12.51 -1.31
CA TYR A 116 -8.16 11.88 -1.64
C TYR A 116 -9.15 11.91 -0.46
N MET A 117 -8.69 11.73 0.78
CA MET A 117 -9.50 11.87 1.99
C MET A 117 -9.85 13.32 2.34
N GLY A 118 -9.06 14.29 1.88
CA GLY A 118 -9.39 15.71 1.99
C GLY A 118 -10.58 16.11 1.11
N ARG A 119 -10.73 15.48 -0.07
CA ARG A 119 -11.88 15.68 -0.98
C ARG A 119 -13.14 14.92 -0.53
N LEU A 120 -13.00 13.75 0.10
CA LEU A 120 -14.14 13.01 0.66
C LEU A 120 -14.69 13.63 1.96
N SER A 121 -13.84 14.33 2.72
CA SER A 121 -14.24 15.06 3.94
C SER A 121 -14.72 16.49 3.64
N GLY A 122 -14.32 17.06 2.50
CA GLY A 122 -14.73 18.37 2.01
C GLY A 122 -15.90 18.25 1.05
N GLY A 123 -17.10 17.99 1.58
CA GLY A 123 -18.34 18.14 0.82
C GLY A 123 -18.36 19.50 0.09
N GLN A 124 -18.77 19.48 -1.18
CA GLN A 124 -18.80 20.65 -2.06
C GLN A 124 -19.44 21.88 -1.37
N PRO A 125 -18.80 23.07 -1.40
CA PRO A 125 -19.56 24.30 -1.30
C PRO A 125 -20.38 24.43 -2.60
N SER A 126 -21.71 24.48 -2.43
CA SER A 126 -22.63 24.99 -3.46
C SER A 126 -22.42 26.49 -3.65
#